data_AF-A0A929HW52-F1
#
_entry.id   AF-A0A929HW52-F1
#
_cell.length_a   1.000
_cell.length_b   1.000
_cell.length_c   1.000
_cell.angle_alpha   90.00
_cell.angle_beta   90.00
_cell.angle_gamma   90.00
#
_symmetry.space_group_name_H-M   'P 1'
#
loop_
_entity.id
_entity.type
_entity.pdbx_description
1 polymer ?
#
loop_
_entity_poly.entity_id
_entity_poly.type
_entity_poly.pdbx_seq_one_letter_code
_entity_poly.pdbx_strand_id
1 'polypeptide(L)'
;MTFFLRIIASALFAPLVLADSSSNAVNERLPVRKAEMEAHWRVDCAGSWAAYIALREKSAGEACILPPELRHQLQLCVFIYQAPGEVFRHTGPDYQGAVSSVDIAGDCGKK
;
A
#
# COMPACT_ATOMS: atom_id res chain seq x y z
N MET A 1 20.77 47.57 46.21
CA MET A 1 21.03 48.12 44.86
C MET A 1 22.53 48.05 44.61
N THR A 2 22.97 47.20 43.69
CA THR A 2 24.33 47.17 43.17
C THR A 2 24.26 46.64 41.75
N PHE A 3 24.43 47.55 40.79
CA PHE A 3 24.50 47.26 39.36
C PHE A 3 25.88 46.70 39.01
N PHE A 4 25.93 45.64 38.20
CA PHE A 4 27.11 45.33 37.40
C PHE A 4 26.66 44.95 35.99
N LEU A 5 26.80 45.91 35.07
CA LEU A 5 26.76 45.72 33.64
C LEU A 5 28.22 45.59 33.16
N ARG A 6 28.58 44.49 32.49
CA ARG A 6 29.84 44.37 31.72
C ARG A 6 29.57 43.84 30.31
N ILE A 7 29.45 44.80 29.41
CA ILE A 7 30.00 44.92 28.05
C ILE A 7 30.56 43.64 27.38
N ILE A 8 29.82 43.18 26.36
CA ILE A 8 30.18 42.89 24.95
C ILE A 8 31.57 42.30 24.66
N ALA A 9 31.58 41.07 24.11
CA ALA A 9 32.61 40.62 23.18
C ALA A 9 31.98 39.71 22.11
N SER A 10 31.87 40.24 20.89
CA SER A 10 31.52 39.52 19.69
C SER A 10 32.60 38.49 19.34
N ALA A 11 32.22 37.23 19.20
CA ALA A 11 32.89 36.23 18.38
C ALA A 11 31.80 35.61 17.49
N LEU A 12 31.50 36.19 16.33
CA LEU A 12 32.11 35.84 15.03
C LEU A 12 32.31 34.33 14.84
N PHE A 13 31.44 33.78 13.99
CA PHE A 13 31.63 32.63 13.11
C PHE A 13 32.02 31.28 13.73
N ALA A 14 31.02 30.41 13.88
CA ALA A 14 31.10 29.07 13.31
C ALA A 14 29.70 28.48 13.10
N PRO A 15 29.13 28.49 11.88
CA PRO A 15 28.21 27.42 11.52
C PRO A 15 29.06 26.16 11.36
N LEU A 16 29.12 25.32 12.41
CA LEU A 16 29.61 23.95 12.25
C LEU A 16 28.55 23.16 11.48
N VAL A 17 28.47 23.43 10.18
CA VAL A 17 27.92 22.50 9.20
C VAL A 17 28.96 21.40 9.04
N LEU A 18 28.84 20.36 9.87
CA LEU A 18 29.38 19.05 9.57
C LEU A 18 28.20 18.17 9.16
N ALA A 19 27.68 18.42 7.96
CA ALA A 19 26.96 17.39 7.22
C ALA A 19 28.00 16.70 6.33
N ASP A 20 28.70 15.73 6.93
CA ASP A 20 29.68 14.92 6.23
C ASP A 20 29.00 14.00 5.21
N SER A 21 29.68 13.90 4.09
CA SER A 21 29.32 13.32 2.81
C SER A 21 29.50 11.81 2.79
N SER A 22 28.40 11.06 2.81
CA SER A 22 28.30 9.77 2.11
C SER A 22 26.83 9.39 1.92
N SER A 23 26.17 10.09 1.00
CA SER A 23 24.82 9.80 0.54
C SER A 23 24.80 8.48 -0.24
N ASN A 24 24.76 7.36 0.46
CA ASN A 24 24.30 6.09 -0.07
C ASN A 24 23.45 5.34 0.95
N ALA A 25 22.48 6.05 1.54
CA ALA A 25 21.36 5.43 2.25
C ALA A 25 20.44 4.81 1.20
N VAL A 26 20.85 3.65 0.66
CA VAL A 26 20.00 2.82 -0.20
C VAL A 26 18.93 2.21 0.70
N ASN A 27 17.90 3.01 0.96
CA ASN A 27 16.56 2.59 1.36
C ASN A 27 16.51 1.49 2.44
N GLU A 28 16.96 1.79 3.66
CA GLU A 28 16.59 1.02 4.87
C GLU A 28 15.09 1.21 5.23
N ARG A 29 14.22 1.32 4.23
CA ARG A 29 12.79 1.45 4.45
C ARG A 29 12.34 0.15 5.10
N LEU A 30 11.99 0.23 6.39
CA LEU A 30 11.31 -0.83 7.13
C LEU A 30 10.21 -1.40 6.23
N PRO A 31 10.01 -2.75 6.18
CA PRO A 31 8.97 -3.33 5.35
C PRO A 31 7.65 -2.69 5.73
N VAL A 32 7.08 -1.93 4.77
CA VAL A 32 5.83 -1.21 4.95
C VAL A 32 4.77 -2.26 5.29
N ARG A 33 4.11 -2.09 6.43
CA ARG A 33 3.08 -3.05 6.86
C ARG A 33 1.98 -3.06 5.80
N LYS A 34 1.31 -4.20 5.61
CA LYS A 34 0.25 -4.35 4.60
C LYS A 34 -0.82 -3.25 4.68
N ALA A 35 -1.25 -2.90 5.90
CA ALA A 35 -2.18 -1.80 6.15
C ALA A 35 -1.63 -0.40 5.76
N GLU A 36 -0.33 -0.17 5.89
CA GLU A 36 0.30 1.08 5.45
C GLU A 36 0.40 1.15 3.93
N MET A 37 0.60 0.00 3.25
CA MET A 37 0.55 -0.07 1.79
C MET A 37 -0.87 0.20 1.26
N GLU A 38 -1.89 -0.38 1.90
CA GLU A 38 -3.29 -0.08 1.61
C GLU A 38 -3.60 1.41 1.75
N ALA A 39 -3.21 2.04 2.87
CA ALA A 39 -3.39 3.47 3.08
C ALA A 39 -2.61 4.32 2.06
N HIS A 40 -1.38 3.93 1.72
CA HIS A 40 -0.53 4.66 0.78
C HIS A 40 -1.10 4.62 -0.64
N TRP A 41 -1.60 3.48 -1.09
CA TRP A 41 -2.20 3.31 -2.41
C TRP A 41 -3.69 3.63 -2.45
N ARG A 42 -4.30 3.97 -1.30
CA ARG A 42 -5.74 4.21 -1.13
C ARG A 42 -6.58 3.03 -1.61
N VAL A 43 -6.15 1.83 -1.24
CA VAL A 43 -6.80 0.56 -1.56
C VAL A 43 -7.47 0.03 -0.29
N ASP A 44 -8.69 -0.48 -0.42
CA ASP A 44 -9.37 -1.25 0.63
C ASP A 44 -9.46 -2.71 0.17
N CYS A 45 -8.51 -3.53 0.63
CA CYS A 45 -8.43 -4.92 0.16
C CYS A 45 -9.55 -5.79 0.74
N ALA A 46 -9.97 -5.52 1.97
CA ALA A 46 -11.08 -6.22 2.60
C ALA A 46 -12.41 -5.90 1.90
N GLY A 47 -12.66 -4.62 1.62
CA GLY A 47 -13.84 -4.17 0.87
C GLY A 47 -13.86 -4.70 -0.57
N SER A 48 -12.72 -4.70 -1.25
CA SER A 48 -12.60 -5.26 -2.61
C SER A 48 -12.87 -6.77 -2.63
N TRP A 49 -12.39 -7.51 -1.62
CA TRP A 49 -12.72 -8.93 -1.48
C TRP A 49 -14.22 -9.15 -1.25
N ALA A 50 -14.83 -8.37 -0.35
CA ALA A 50 -16.26 -8.46 -0.09
C ALA A 50 -17.10 -8.17 -1.35
N ALA A 51 -16.69 -7.17 -2.14
CA ALA A 51 -17.33 -6.85 -3.41
C ALA A 51 -17.19 -7.98 -4.44
N TYR A 52 -16.04 -8.64 -4.50
CA TYR A 52 -15.83 -9.83 -5.33
C TYR A 52 -16.75 -10.98 -4.93
N ILE A 53 -16.82 -11.31 -3.64
CA ILE A 53 -17.71 -12.38 -3.15
C ILE A 53 -19.18 -12.05 -3.47
N ALA A 54 -19.63 -10.82 -3.20
CA ALA A 54 -21.00 -10.39 -3.49
C ALA A 54 -21.32 -10.45 -4.99
N LEU A 55 -20.35 -10.15 -5.86
CA LEU A 55 -20.49 -10.35 -7.30
C LEU A 55 -20.71 -11.83 -7.61
N ARG A 56 -19.83 -12.71 -7.13
CA ARG A 56 -19.90 -14.16 -7.38
C ARG A 56 -21.19 -14.80 -6.87
N GLU A 57 -21.72 -14.34 -5.73
CA GLU A 57 -23.00 -14.78 -5.19
C GLU A 57 -24.17 -14.39 -6.09
N LYS A 58 -24.22 -13.13 -6.56
CA LYS A 58 -25.26 -12.66 -7.49
C LYS A 58 -25.24 -13.41 -8.81
N SER A 59 -24.07 -13.88 -9.20
CA SER A 59 -23.82 -14.61 -10.43
C SER A 59 -24.17 -16.09 -10.37
N ALA A 60 -24.60 -16.62 -9.21
CA ALA A 60 -24.89 -18.05 -9.02
C ALA A 60 -23.76 -19.00 -9.49
N GLY A 61 -22.50 -18.54 -9.46
CA GLY A 61 -21.35 -19.29 -9.97
C GLY A 61 -21.13 -19.22 -11.49
N GLU A 62 -21.95 -18.49 -12.24
CA GLU A 62 -21.68 -18.16 -13.63
C GLU A 62 -20.45 -17.24 -13.75
N ALA A 63 -19.72 -17.39 -14.85
CA ALA A 63 -18.51 -16.64 -15.08
C ALA A 63 -18.87 -15.20 -15.49
N CYS A 64 -18.73 -14.29 -14.53
CA CYS A 64 -19.07 -12.90 -14.72
C CYS A 64 -17.84 -12.05 -14.92
N ILE A 65 -17.97 -11.11 -15.84
CA ILE A 65 -16.95 -10.11 -16.09
C ILE A 65 -16.75 -9.30 -14.82
N LEU A 66 -15.55 -9.40 -14.25
CA LEU A 66 -15.14 -8.58 -13.12
C LEU A 66 -15.06 -7.12 -13.59
N PRO A 67 -15.76 -6.16 -12.93
CA PRO A 67 -15.64 -4.75 -13.26
C PRO A 67 -14.17 -4.31 -13.28
N PRO A 68 -13.74 -3.50 -14.25
CA PRO A 68 -12.32 -3.17 -14.44
C PRO A 68 -11.71 -2.47 -13.22
N GLU A 69 -12.49 -1.62 -12.54
CA GLU A 69 -12.05 -0.97 -11.30
C GLU A 69 -11.83 -2.00 -10.18
N LEU A 70 -12.79 -2.90 -9.96
CA LEU A 70 -12.65 -3.97 -8.97
C LEU A 70 -11.47 -4.90 -9.29
N ARG A 71 -11.25 -5.20 -10.57
CA ARG A 71 -10.07 -5.96 -11.02
C ARG A 71 -8.78 -5.25 -10.64
N HIS A 72 -8.69 -3.94 -10.90
CA HIS A 72 -7.51 -3.16 -10.57
C HIS A 72 -7.23 -3.16 -9.06
N GLN A 73 -8.26 -2.95 -8.25
CA GLN A 73 -8.13 -3.01 -6.78
C GLN A 73 -7.63 -4.39 -6.31
N LEU A 74 -8.21 -5.48 -6.84
CA LEU A 74 -7.78 -6.84 -6.51
C LEU A 74 -6.33 -7.13 -6.95
N GLN A 75 -5.90 -6.58 -8.10
CA GLN A 75 -4.50 -6.67 -8.53
C GLN A 75 -3.55 -5.98 -7.55
N LEU A 76 -3.91 -4.80 -7.03
CA LEU A 76 -3.12 -4.13 -6.00
C LEU A 76 -3.06 -4.97 -4.71
N CYS A 77 -4.15 -5.63 -4.35
CA CYS A 77 -4.19 -6.53 -3.19
C CYS A 77 -3.32 -7.77 -3.34
N VAL A 78 -3.13 -8.30 -4.56
CA VAL A 78 -2.12 -9.33 -4.82
C VAL A 78 -0.73 -8.84 -4.40
N PHE A 79 -0.33 -7.65 -4.84
CA PHE A 79 1.00 -7.11 -4.50
C PHE A 79 1.19 -6.89 -2.99
N ILE A 80 0.12 -6.52 -2.27
CA ILE A 80 0.17 -6.26 -0.83
C ILE A 80 0.18 -7.56 -0.01
N TYR A 81 -0.66 -8.54 -0.38
CA TYR A 81 -0.92 -9.71 0.45
C TYR A 81 -0.30 -11.01 -0.04
N GLN A 82 0.01 -11.10 -1.33
CA GLN A 82 0.42 -12.32 -2.03
C GLN A 82 1.62 -12.01 -2.96
N ALA A 83 2.64 -11.34 -2.40
CA ALA A 83 3.81 -10.95 -3.17
C ALA A 83 4.52 -12.19 -3.78
N PRO A 84 5.10 -12.07 -4.99
CA PRO A 84 5.81 -13.18 -5.63
C PRO A 84 6.90 -13.76 -4.71
N GLY A 85 6.92 -15.09 -4.57
CA GLY A 85 7.90 -15.80 -3.73
C GLY A 85 7.49 -15.98 -2.26
N GLU A 86 6.40 -15.35 -1.80
CA GLU A 86 5.82 -15.73 -0.51
C GLU A 86 5.05 -17.06 -0.63
N VAL A 87 5.16 -17.91 0.40
CA VAL A 87 4.35 -19.12 0.48
C VAL A 87 2.90 -18.70 0.69
N PHE A 88 2.07 -18.91 -0.34
CA PHE A 88 0.64 -18.64 -0.24
C PHE A 88 0.04 -19.47 0.90
N ARG A 89 -0.55 -18.78 1.88
CA ARG A 89 -1.26 -19.41 2.99
C ARG A 89 -2.77 -19.29 2.73
N HIS A 90 -3.46 -20.41 2.60
CA HIS A 90 -4.92 -20.50 2.40
C HIS A 90 -5.79 -19.92 3.54
N THR A 91 -5.19 -19.28 4.54
CA THR A 91 -5.91 -18.70 5.69
C THR A 91 -6.56 -17.34 5.40
N GLY A 92 -6.37 -16.78 4.20
CA GLY A 92 -6.92 -15.47 3.83
C GLY A 92 -7.51 -15.43 2.41
N PRO A 93 -8.02 -14.26 2.00
CA PRO A 93 -8.49 -14.03 0.63
C PRO A 93 -7.52 -14.48 -0.45
N ASP A 94 -8.04 -15.12 -1.50
CA ASP A 94 -7.29 -15.49 -2.70
C ASP A 94 -7.43 -14.44 -3.81
N TYR A 95 -6.74 -13.30 -3.64
CA TYR A 95 -6.73 -12.21 -4.60
C TYR A 95 -6.20 -12.64 -5.98
N GLN A 96 -5.16 -13.48 -6.02
CA GLN A 96 -4.59 -14.01 -7.25
C GLN A 96 -5.63 -14.86 -8.00
N GLY A 97 -6.30 -15.78 -7.31
CA GLY A 97 -7.40 -16.57 -7.88
C GLY A 97 -8.54 -15.70 -8.40
N ALA A 98 -8.91 -14.64 -7.68
CA ALA A 98 -9.94 -13.70 -8.13
C ALA A 98 -9.58 -12.99 -9.44
N VAL A 99 -8.34 -12.49 -9.56
CA VAL A 99 -7.85 -11.83 -10.79
C VAL A 99 -7.69 -12.79 -11.96
N SER A 100 -7.37 -14.06 -11.70
CA SER A 100 -7.24 -15.10 -12.74
C SER A 100 -8.59 -15.65 -13.21
N SER A 101 -9.69 -15.40 -12.50
CA SER A 101 -11.01 -15.97 -12.80
C SER A 101 -11.77 -15.29 -13.97
N VAL A 102 -11.14 -14.37 -14.70
CA VAL A 102 -11.84 -13.39 -15.55
C VAL A 102 -11.90 -13.74 -17.05
N ASP A 103 -11.47 -14.93 -17.46
CA ASP A 103 -11.37 -15.29 -18.88
C ASP A 103 -12.54 -16.12 -19.44
N ILE A 104 -13.68 -16.18 -18.75
CA ILE A 104 -14.89 -16.85 -19.27
C ILE A 104 -16.03 -15.82 -19.26
N ALA A 105 -16.29 -15.21 -20.42
CA ALA A 105 -17.21 -14.10 -20.55
C ALA A 105 -18.69 -14.55 -20.54
N GLY A 106 -19.42 -14.18 -19.49
CA GLY A 106 -20.88 -14.07 -19.46
C GLY A 106 -21.30 -12.65 -19.05
N ASP A 107 -22.31 -12.10 -19.73
CA ASP A 107 -22.86 -10.76 -19.47
C ASP A 107 -23.78 -10.81 -18.24
N CYS A 108 -23.19 -10.65 -17.06
CA CYS A 108 -23.92 -10.76 -15.81
C CYS A 108 -24.63 -9.46 -15.48
N GLY A 109 -25.82 -9.30 -16.05
CA GLY A 109 -26.64 -8.13 -15.78
C GLY A 109 -27.66 -7.74 -16.84
N LYS A 110 -27.69 -8.40 -18.01
CA LYS A 110 -28.81 -8.21 -18.94
C LYS A 110 -29.96 -9.13 -18.56
N LYS A 111 -30.84 -8.61 -17.70
CA LYS A 111 -32.27 -8.96 -17.75
C LYS A 111 -32.94 -8.10 -18.81
#